data_AF-A0A101MM04-F1
#
_entry.id   AF-A0A101MM04-F1
#
_cell.length_a   1.000
_cell.length_b   1.000
_cell.length_c   1.000
_cell.angle_alpha   90.00
_cell.angle_beta   90.00
_cell.angle_gamma   90.00
#
_symmetry.space_group_name_H-M   'P 1'
#
loop_
_entity.id
_entity.type
_entity.pdbx_description
1 polymer ?
#
loop_
_entity_poly.entity_id
_entity_poly.type
_entity_poly.pdbx_seq_one_letter_code
_entity_poly.pdbx_strand_id
1 'polypeptide(L)'
;MPYAGKPLSGIETKVSQIVFIIAAYRHRSATVPDRFSKFVPTLEKQIGDIVSNKEAVRFILPAFPFKAPAEGINKRKTLGPLPDKAEYLSVSKWVL
;
A
#
# COMPACT_ATOMS: atom_id res chain seq x y z
N MET A 1 -7.25 -35.92 17.62
CA MET A 1 -7.93 -35.46 16.38
C MET A 1 -7.28 -34.16 15.94
N PRO A 2 -6.57 -34.08 14.81
CA PRO A 2 -6.07 -32.81 14.32
C PRO A 2 -7.27 -32.01 13.77
N TYR A 3 -7.41 -30.77 14.22
CA TYR A 3 -8.48 -29.88 13.79
C TYR A 3 -8.21 -29.45 12.34
N ALA A 4 -8.89 -30.07 11.37
CA ALA A 4 -8.86 -29.63 9.99
C ALA A 4 -9.72 -28.35 9.88
N GLY A 5 -9.06 -27.20 9.99
CA GLY A 5 -9.69 -25.90 9.72
C GLY A 5 -10.36 -25.92 8.35
N LYS A 6 -11.60 -25.43 8.27
CA LYS A 6 -12.35 -25.39 7.00
C LYS A 6 -11.50 -24.66 5.93
N PRO A 7 -11.44 -25.16 4.69
CA PRO A 7 -10.78 -24.44 3.61
C PRO A 7 -11.45 -23.07 3.46
N LEU A 8 -10.65 -22.00 3.52
CA LEU A 8 -11.11 -20.64 3.30
C LEU A 8 -11.82 -20.56 1.95
N SER A 9 -12.94 -19.85 1.91
CA SER A 9 -13.65 -19.57 0.66
C SER A 9 -12.73 -18.88 -0.35
N GLY A 10 -13.01 -19.02 -1.64
CA GLY A 10 -12.21 -18.37 -2.70
C GLY A 10 -12.12 -16.84 -2.55
N ILE A 11 -13.12 -16.22 -1.89
CA ILE A 11 -13.15 -14.79 -1.58
C ILE A 11 -12.20 -14.47 -0.42
N GLU A 12 -12.29 -15.19 0.69
CA GLU A 12 -11.38 -15.02 1.85
C GLU A 12 -9.92 -15.21 1.45
N THR A 13 -9.65 -16.11 0.51
CA THR A 13 -8.31 -16.34 -0.03
C THR A 13 -7.79 -15.12 -0.80
N LYS A 14 -8.62 -14.50 -1.65
CA LYS A 14 -8.25 -13.28 -2.39
C LYS A 14 -8.08 -12.06 -1.49
N VAL A 15 -8.98 -11.87 -0.53
CA VAL A 15 -8.89 -10.77 0.46
C VAL A 15 -7.58 -10.88 1.24
N SER A 16 -7.27 -12.09 1.75
CA SER A 16 -6.04 -12.34 2.50
C SER A 16 -4.78 -12.08 1.66
N GLN A 17 -4.78 -12.46 0.38
CA GLN A 17 -3.68 -12.18 -0.54
C GLN A 17 -3.45 -10.67 -0.74
N ILE A 18 -4.52 -9.90 -0.94
CA ILE A 18 -4.42 -8.44 -1.12
C ILE A 18 -3.88 -7.79 0.15
N VAL A 19 -4.42 -8.16 1.32
CA VAL A 19 -3.97 -7.63 2.61
C VAL A 19 -2.51 -8.01 2.88
N PHE A 20 -2.09 -9.23 2.51
CA PHE A 20 -0.71 -9.68 2.63
C PHE A 20 0.26 -8.84 1.79
N ILE A 21 -0.10 -8.54 0.54
CA ILE A 21 0.71 -7.68 -0.33
C ILE A 21 0.85 -6.27 0.28
N ILE A 22 -0.25 -5.68 0.75
CA ILE A 22 -0.22 -4.35 1.39
C ILE A 22 0.65 -4.39 2.65
N ALA A 23 0.52 -5.44 3.47
CA ALA A 23 1.29 -5.60 4.70
C ALA A 23 2.81 -5.71 4.46
N ALA A 24 3.23 -6.28 3.32
CA ALA A 24 4.63 -6.42 2.94
C ALA A 24 5.28 -5.08 2.58
N TYR A 25 4.53 -4.15 1.99
CA TYR A 25 5.01 -2.82 1.58
C TYR A 25 4.63 -1.69 2.55
N ARG A 26 4.07 -2.02 3.72
CA ARG A 26 3.63 -1.01 4.69
C ARG A 26 4.81 -0.20 5.23
N HIS A 27 4.61 1.11 5.37
CA HIS A 27 5.59 1.98 5.99
C HIS A 27 5.74 1.65 7.49
N ARG A 28 6.97 1.46 7.94
CA ARG A 28 7.33 1.34 9.36
C ARG A 28 8.26 2.48 9.71
N SER A 29 7.90 3.24 10.73
CA SER A 29 8.73 4.32 11.27
C SER A 29 9.06 4.02 12.72
N ALA A 30 10.26 4.38 13.15
CA ALA A 30 10.64 4.34 14.56
C ALA A 30 9.89 5.40 15.39
N THR A 31 9.41 6.47 14.75
CA THR A 31 8.80 7.63 15.41
C THR A 31 7.28 7.69 15.27
N VAL A 32 6.69 6.90 14.38
CA VAL A 32 5.24 6.87 14.14
C VAL A 32 4.71 5.47 14.45
N PRO A 33 3.70 5.35 15.34
CA PRO A 33 3.16 4.05 15.71
C PRO A 33 2.51 3.35 14.49
N ASP A 34 2.80 2.05 14.35
CA ASP A 34 2.16 1.20 13.35
C ASP A 34 0.68 1.02 13.70
N ARG A 35 -0.20 1.62 12.89
CA ARG A 35 -1.65 1.53 13.03
C ARG A 35 -2.28 0.52 12.07
N PHE A 36 -1.48 -0.24 11.33
CA PHE A 36 -1.97 -1.16 10.31
C PHE A 36 -2.94 -2.18 10.89
N SER A 37 -2.62 -2.80 12.03
CA SER A 37 -3.47 -3.79 12.69
C SER A 37 -4.87 -3.27 13.07
N LYS A 38 -4.99 -1.97 13.37
CA LYS A 38 -6.28 -1.33 13.65
C LYS A 38 -7.12 -1.11 12.39
N PHE A 39 -6.46 -1.00 11.25
CA PHE A 39 -7.09 -0.73 9.96
C PHE A 39 -7.45 -2.01 9.19
N VAL A 40 -6.74 -3.11 9.42
CA VAL A 40 -6.93 -4.39 8.73
C VAL A 40 -8.40 -4.86 8.72
N PRO A 41 -9.15 -4.88 9.84
CA PRO A 41 -10.53 -5.38 9.82
C PRO A 41 -11.46 -4.55 8.90
N THR A 42 -11.28 -3.23 8.88
CA THR A 42 -12.05 -2.34 7.99
C THR A 42 -11.66 -2.56 6.53
N LEU A 43 -10.37 -2.72 6.27
CA LEU A 43 -9.83 -2.98 4.93
C LEU A 43 -10.31 -4.33 4.38
N GLU A 44 -10.25 -5.39 5.17
CA GLU A 44 -10.74 -6.72 4.81
C GLU A 44 -12.22 -6.70 4.43
N LYS A 45 -13.04 -5.99 5.22
CA LYS A 45 -14.46 -5.81 4.92
C LYS A 45 -14.68 -5.09 3.58
N GLN A 46 -14.01 -3.96 3.36
CA GLN A 46 -14.14 -3.18 2.12
C GLN A 46 -13.70 -3.98 0.88
N ILE A 47 -12.58 -4.68 0.97
CA ILE A 47 -12.10 -5.54 -0.12
C ILE A 47 -13.06 -6.72 -0.33
N GLY A 48 -13.54 -7.33 0.75
CA GLY A 48 -14.49 -8.44 0.71
C GLY A 48 -15.77 -8.07 -0.02
N ASP A 49 -16.33 -6.89 0.25
CA ASP A 49 -17.52 -6.37 -0.42
C ASP A 49 -17.27 -6.18 -1.94
N ILE A 50 -16.15 -5.56 -2.32
CA ILE A 50 -15.77 -5.32 -3.72
C ILE A 50 -15.54 -6.64 -4.49
N VAL A 51 -14.80 -7.57 -3.88
CA VAL A 51 -14.50 -8.88 -4.49
C VAL A 51 -15.77 -9.72 -4.64
N SER A 52 -16.69 -9.65 -3.67
CA SER A 52 -17.99 -10.32 -3.73
C SER A 52 -18.85 -9.78 -4.87
N ASN A 53 -18.77 -8.47 -5.13
CA ASN A 53 -19.43 -7.81 -6.26
C ASN A 53 -18.72 -8.03 -7.61
N LYS A 54 -17.59 -8.78 -7.63
CA LYS A 54 -16.74 -9.00 -8.82
C LYS A 54 -16.22 -7.71 -9.46
N GLU A 55 -16.06 -6.68 -8.65
CA GLU A 55 -15.53 -5.39 -9.08
C GLU A 55 -14.00 -5.35 -8.96
N ALA A 56 -13.36 -4.47 -9.73
CA ALA A 56 -11.94 -4.21 -9.59
C ALA A 56 -11.67 -3.41 -8.31
N VAL A 57 -10.75 -3.91 -7.47
CA VAL A 57 -10.30 -3.18 -6.27
C VAL A 57 -9.49 -1.97 -6.68
N ARG A 58 -9.98 -0.77 -6.32
CA ARG A 58 -9.33 0.51 -6.65
C ARG A 58 -8.75 1.13 -5.39
N PHE A 59 -7.50 1.58 -5.47
CA PHE A 59 -6.82 2.32 -4.40
C PHE A 59 -6.62 3.77 -4.80
N ILE A 60 -6.86 4.67 -3.85
CA ILE A 60 -6.59 6.10 -3.99
C ILE A 60 -5.31 6.41 -3.21
N LEU A 61 -4.27 6.86 -3.91
CA LEU A 61 -2.97 7.19 -3.32
C LEU A 61 -2.70 8.70 -3.43
N PRO A 62 -2.88 9.49 -2.36
CA PRO A 62 -2.44 10.87 -2.34
C PRO A 62 -0.91 10.93 -2.22
N ALA A 63 -0.21 11.05 -3.36
CA ALA A 63 1.25 11.10 -3.44
C ALA A 63 1.74 12.01 -4.58
N PHE A 64 3.05 12.28 -4.63
CA PHE A 64 3.77 13.05 -5.65
C PHE A 64 3.32 14.52 -5.85
N PRO A 65 3.27 15.35 -4.79
CA PRO A 65 2.89 16.75 -4.95
C PRO A 65 3.92 17.57 -5.75
N PHE A 66 5.20 17.54 -5.37
CA PHE A 66 6.34 18.17 -6.06
C PHE A 66 7.65 17.77 -5.34
N LYS A 67 8.80 18.00 -5.98
CA LYS A 67 10.13 17.78 -5.39
C LYS A 67 10.42 18.78 -4.27
N ALA A 68 11.01 18.33 -3.16
CA ALA A 68 11.31 19.19 -2.02
C ALA A 68 12.26 20.34 -2.40
N PRO A 69 11.98 21.59 -1.98
CA PRO A 69 12.87 22.71 -2.25
C PRO A 69 14.22 22.53 -1.53
N ALA A 70 15.28 23.00 -2.17
CA ALA A 70 16.61 23.08 -1.60
C ALA A 70 16.70 24.29 -0.66
N GLU A 71 16.97 24.07 0.62
CA GLU A 71 17.21 25.14 1.60
C GLU A 71 18.71 25.41 1.73
N GLY A 72 19.18 26.51 1.16
CA GLY A 72 20.56 27.00 1.28
C GLY A 72 21.45 26.76 0.06
N ILE A 73 22.47 27.60 -0.11
CA ILE A 73 23.33 27.71 -1.30
C ILE A 73 24.05 26.39 -1.67
N ASN A 74 24.33 25.53 -0.67
CA ASN A 74 25.12 24.31 -0.83
C ASN A 74 24.36 23.00 -0.50
N LYS A 75 23.03 23.02 -0.31
CA LYS A 75 22.26 21.82 0.07
C LYS A 75 21.28 21.43 -1.03
N ARG A 76 21.58 20.37 -1.78
CA ARG A 76 20.65 19.76 -2.74
C ARG A 76 20.04 18.49 -2.15
N LYS A 77 18.72 18.49 -1.97
CA LYS A 77 17.94 17.29 -1.57
C LYS A 77 17.49 16.44 -2.77
N THR A 78 17.39 17.06 -3.95
CA THR A 78 16.95 16.44 -5.20
C THR A 78 17.90 16.83 -6.34
N LEU A 79 17.87 16.08 -7.45
CA LEU A 79 18.66 16.39 -8.65
C LEU A 79 18.17 17.65 -9.37
N GLY A 80 16.91 18.01 -9.17
CA GLY A 80 16.24 19.16 -9.74
C GLY A 80 14.77 19.21 -9.32
N PRO A 81 13.99 20.14 -9.90
CA PRO A 81 12.57 20.28 -9.59
C PRO A 81 11.70 19.25 -10.34
N LEU A 82 12.23 18.64 -11.40
CA LEU A 82 11.49 17.69 -12.22
C LEU A 82 11.51 16.27 -11.61
N PRO A 83 10.47 15.46 -11.86
CA PRO A 83 10.51 14.04 -11.59
C PRO A 83 11.73 13.38 -12.24
N ASP A 84 12.36 12.47 -11.52
CA ASP A 84 13.53 11.74 -11.95
C ASP A 84 13.29 10.23 -11.85
N LYS A 85 14.38 9.45 -11.82
CA LYS A 85 14.30 8.00 -11.77
C LYS A 85 13.58 7.48 -10.52
N ALA A 86 13.57 8.24 -9.41
CA ALA A 86 12.89 7.86 -8.19
C ALA A 86 11.37 7.80 -8.39
N GLU A 87 10.77 8.82 -9.03
CA GLU A 87 9.33 8.82 -9.34
C GLU A 87 8.98 7.73 -10.34
N TYR A 88 9.79 7.54 -11.39
CA TYR A 88 9.57 6.50 -12.38
C TYR A 88 9.46 5.11 -11.73
N LEU A 89 10.44 4.75 -10.89
CA LEU A 89 10.44 3.45 -10.20
C LEU A 89 9.26 3.31 -9.23
N SER A 90 8.84 4.40 -8.59
CA SER A 90 7.71 4.39 -7.66
C SER A 90 6.39 4.16 -8.38
N VAL A 91 6.16 4.83 -9.52
CA VAL A 91 4.95 4.66 -10.34
C VAL A 91 4.92 3.28 -10.99
N SER A 92 6.03 2.80 -11.55
CA SER A 92 6.09 1.46 -12.16
C SER A 92 5.77 0.33 -11.17
N LYS A 93 6.09 0.50 -9.88
CA LYS A 93 5.73 -0.46 -8.83
C LYS A 93 4.27 -0.37 -8.37
N TRP A 94 3.59 0.75 -8.64
CA TRP A 94 2.20 0.98 -8.24
C TRP A 94 1.19 0.44 -9.27
N VAL A 95 1.56 0.39 -10.56
CA VAL A 95 0.65 0.00 -11.68
C VAL A 95 0.67 -1.52 -11.95
N LEU A 96 0.89 -2.34 -10.92
CA LEU A 96 0.82 -3.81 -11.05
C LEU A 96 -0.62 -4.32 -11.04
#